data_AF-K9CZD1-F1
#
_entry.id   AF-K9CZD1-F1
#
_cell.length_a   1.000
_cell.length_b   1.000
_cell.length_c   1.000
_cell.angle_alpha   90.00
_cell.angle_beta   90.00
_cell.angle_gamma   90.00
#
_symmetry.space_group_name_H-M   'P 1'
#
loop_
_entity.id
_entity.type
_entity.pdbx_description
1 polymer ?
#
loop_
_entity_poly.entity_id
_entity_poly.type
_entity_poly.pdbx_seq_one_letter_code
_entity_poly.pdbx_strand_id
1 'polypeptide(L)'
;MAQRCFKASWSAGYADTAWVFTYSAHKKTPVYHCIDSEQSGHCQNVRANQVDAEVERLLIEALQPDRIDLALAAHEQMNGENRLLERQWALNREKAHYEAERARRQYDAVESEKRLVARSLETLWEEKIREADASNRITRGGMSSRLTPWPPPRERVS
;
A
#
# COMPACT_ATOMS: atom_id res chain seq x y z
N MET A 1 -43.03 -3.57 16.43
CA MET A 1 -42.05 -2.46 16.24
C MET A 1 -40.65 -2.80 16.75
N ALA A 2 -40.49 -3.43 17.94
CA ALA A 2 -39.18 -3.86 18.46
C ALA A 2 -38.46 -4.98 17.65
N GLN A 3 -39.17 -5.73 16.81
CA GLN A 3 -38.63 -6.88 16.06
C GLN A 3 -37.79 -6.52 14.83
N ARG A 4 -37.81 -5.26 14.34
CA ARG A 4 -36.96 -4.85 13.19
C ARG A 4 -35.52 -4.55 13.61
N CYS A 5 -35.28 -4.08 14.82
CA CYS A 5 -33.93 -3.70 15.26
C CYS A 5 -33.06 -4.90 15.70
N PHE A 6 -33.65 -6.03 16.11
CA PHE A 6 -32.87 -7.23 16.45
C PHE A 6 -32.37 -7.98 15.19
N LYS A 7 -33.02 -7.76 14.03
CA LYS A 7 -32.65 -8.39 12.75
C LYS A 7 -31.49 -7.71 12.02
N ALA A 8 -30.92 -6.65 12.58
CA ALA A 8 -29.68 -6.05 12.10
C ALA A 8 -28.43 -6.89 12.50
N SER A 9 -28.58 -8.20 12.68
CA SER A 9 -27.44 -9.11 12.70
C SER A 9 -26.95 -9.25 11.25
N TRP A 10 -25.93 -8.47 10.91
CA TRP A 10 -24.91 -8.93 9.97
C TRP A 10 -25.35 -9.20 8.52
N SER A 11 -26.40 -8.56 8.01
CA SER A 11 -26.62 -8.52 6.57
C SER A 11 -25.91 -7.33 5.98
N ALA A 12 -24.86 -7.61 5.19
CA ALA A 12 -24.15 -6.63 4.39
C ALA A 12 -25.13 -5.76 3.58
N GLY A 13 -25.08 -4.45 3.80
CA GLY A 13 -25.71 -3.44 2.97
C GLY A 13 -26.96 -2.79 3.58
N TYR A 14 -26.77 -1.71 4.36
CA TYR A 14 -27.57 -0.49 4.32
C TYR A 14 -26.81 0.59 5.11
N ALA A 15 -26.56 1.74 4.49
CA ALA A 15 -25.57 2.73 4.91
C ALA A 15 -26.16 3.91 5.72
N ASP A 16 -27.29 3.71 6.40
CA ASP A 16 -28.03 4.82 7.02
C ASP A 16 -28.19 4.72 8.55
N THR A 17 -27.49 3.77 9.19
CA THR A 17 -27.41 3.70 10.66
C THR A 17 -25.98 3.95 11.12
N ALA A 18 -25.79 5.08 11.81
CA ALA A 18 -24.52 5.46 12.41
C ALA A 18 -24.60 5.28 13.94
N TRP A 19 -23.58 4.66 14.52
CA TRP A 19 -23.44 4.60 15.98
C TRP A 19 -22.76 5.87 16.48
N VAL A 20 -23.41 6.60 17.37
CA VAL A 20 -22.82 7.77 18.03
C VAL A 20 -22.56 7.45 19.49
N PHE A 21 -21.33 7.73 19.90
CA PHE A 21 -20.87 7.60 21.26
C PHE A 21 -21.17 8.90 22.02
N THR A 22 -21.92 8.82 23.12
CA THR A 22 -22.10 9.96 24.02
C THR A 22 -21.42 9.73 25.36
N TYR A 23 -20.70 10.75 25.81
CA TYR A 23 -20.13 10.81 27.14
C TYR A 23 -20.86 11.89 27.93
N SER A 24 -21.41 11.54 29.09
CA SER A 24 -22.07 12.49 29.99
C SER A 24 -21.23 12.66 31.24
N ALA A 25 -20.89 13.90 31.60
CA ALA A 25 -20.07 14.22 32.78
C ALA A 25 -20.64 13.67 34.11
N HIS A 26 -21.95 13.37 34.17
CA HIS A 26 -22.62 12.85 35.36
C HIS A 26 -22.80 11.32 35.37
N LYS A 27 -22.62 10.63 34.24
CA LYS A 27 -22.76 9.17 34.15
C LYS A 27 -21.37 8.54 34.02
N LYS A 28 -21.04 7.60 34.90
CA LYS A 28 -19.74 6.91 34.93
C LYS A 28 -19.51 5.93 33.76
N THR A 29 -20.52 5.68 32.92
CA THR A 29 -20.40 4.70 31.83
C THR A 29 -20.94 5.29 30.53
N PRO A 30 -20.14 5.32 29.45
CA PRO A 30 -20.60 5.81 28.16
C PRO A 30 -21.66 4.89 27.56
N VAL A 31 -22.41 5.43 26.59
CA VAL A 31 -23.48 4.69 25.90
C VAL A 31 -23.36 4.93 24.39
N TYR A 32 -23.44 3.84 23.64
CA TYR A 32 -23.59 3.87 22.19
C TYR A 32 -25.05 4.00 21.83
N HIS A 33 -25.38 5.01 21.02
CA HIS A 33 -26.72 5.26 20.53
C HIS A 33 -26.76 5.00 19.03
N CYS A 34 -27.76 4.28 18.58
CA CYS A 34 -28.06 4.20 17.15
C CYS A 34 -28.70 5.52 16.71
N ILE A 35 -28.13 6.15 15.69
CA ILE A 35 -28.74 7.26 14.97
C ILE A 35 -29.28 6.70 13.66
N ASP A 36 -30.59 6.79 13.52
CA ASP A 36 -31.33 6.54 12.28
C ASP A 36 -31.64 7.90 11.66
N SER A 37 -31.36 8.08 10.37
CA SER A 37 -31.64 9.34 9.66
C SER A 37 -33.13 9.59 9.47
N GLU A 38 -33.98 8.57 9.58
CA GLU A 38 -35.43 8.66 9.32
C GLU A 38 -36.31 8.76 10.59
N GLN A 39 -35.74 8.55 11.79
CA GLN A 39 -36.48 8.61 13.06
C GLN A 39 -35.86 9.61 14.05
N SER A 40 -36.69 10.54 14.54
CA SER A 40 -36.33 11.56 15.53
C SER A 40 -36.18 11.03 16.97
N GLY A 41 -35.74 9.77 17.14
CA GLY A 41 -35.53 9.14 18.44
C GLY A 41 -34.51 8.01 18.41
N HIS A 42 -33.73 7.87 19.50
CA HIS A 42 -32.74 6.81 19.65
C HIS A 42 -33.42 5.44 19.75
N CYS A 43 -33.30 4.61 18.71
CA CYS A 43 -33.98 3.32 18.64
C CYS A 43 -33.29 2.22 19.46
N GLN A 44 -31.97 2.35 19.71
CA GLN A 44 -31.19 1.42 20.53
C GLN A 44 -30.09 2.13 21.31
N ASN A 45 -29.92 1.72 22.57
CA ASN A 45 -28.87 2.18 23.47
C ASN A 45 -28.14 0.96 24.03
N VAL A 46 -26.83 0.88 23.81
CA VAL A 46 -25.98 -0.19 24.34
C VAL A 46 -24.95 0.42 25.29
N ARG A 47 -24.77 -0.17 26.46
CA ARG A 47 -23.75 0.29 27.40
C ARG A 47 -22.37 0.03 26.81
N ALA A 48 -21.53 1.05 26.79
CA ALA A 48 -20.22 0.97 26.14
C ALA A 48 -19.35 -0.12 26.76
N ASN A 49 -19.38 -0.29 28.09
CA ASN A 49 -18.57 -1.29 28.79
C ASN A 49 -18.71 -2.73 28.26
N GLN A 50 -19.90 -3.14 27.82
CA GLN A 50 -20.11 -4.49 27.28
C GLN A 50 -19.58 -4.61 25.85
N VAL A 51 -19.72 -3.56 25.05
CA VAL A 51 -19.18 -3.50 23.69
C VAL A 51 -17.67 -3.43 23.74
N ASP A 52 -17.12 -2.56 24.57
CA ASP A 52 -15.68 -2.35 24.75
C ASP A 52 -14.99 -3.63 25.24
N ALA A 53 -15.58 -4.33 26.22
CA ALA A 53 -15.02 -5.58 26.73
C ALA A 53 -14.98 -6.70 25.66
N GLU A 54 -16.02 -6.80 24.81
CA GLU A 54 -16.05 -7.80 23.74
C GLU A 54 -15.10 -7.40 22.59
N VAL A 55 -15.02 -6.12 22.25
CA VAL A 55 -14.05 -5.61 21.28
C VAL A 55 -12.62 -5.83 21.76
N GLU A 56 -12.35 -5.57 23.04
CA GLU A 56 -11.05 -5.83 23.67
C GLU A 56 -10.71 -7.32 23.62
N ARG A 57 -11.65 -8.20 23.96
CA ARG A 57 -11.47 -9.66 23.88
C ARG A 57 -11.14 -10.10 22.45
N LEU A 58 -11.92 -9.66 21.47
CA LEU A 58 -11.71 -9.96 20.05
C LEU A 58 -10.39 -9.39 19.52
N LEU A 59 -10.01 -8.19 19.98
CA LEU A 59 -8.76 -7.55 19.62
C LEU A 59 -7.56 -8.34 20.17
N ILE A 60 -7.59 -8.72 21.45
CA ILE A 60 -6.54 -9.53 22.07
C ILE A 60 -6.45 -10.91 21.40
N GLU A 61 -7.60 -11.51 21.06
CA GLU A 61 -7.65 -12.78 20.31
C GLU A 61 -7.08 -12.64 18.89
N ALA A 62 -7.32 -11.51 18.22
CA ALA A 62 -6.74 -11.21 16.92
C ALA A 62 -5.24 -10.91 16.99
N LEU A 63 -4.79 -10.28 18.08
CA LEU A 63 -3.39 -9.97 18.40
C LEU A 63 -2.65 -11.15 19.05
N GLN A 64 -3.16 -12.39 18.93
CA GLN A 64 -2.43 -13.56 19.38
C GLN A 64 -0.99 -13.52 18.83
N PRO A 65 0.04 -13.68 19.69
CA PRO A 65 1.45 -13.53 19.29
C PRO A 65 1.80 -14.31 18.02
N ASP A 66 1.30 -15.55 17.91
CA ASP A 66 1.50 -16.43 16.76
C ASP A 66 1.06 -15.82 15.43
N ARG A 67 -0.02 -15.02 15.43
CA ARG A 67 -0.54 -14.34 14.23
C ARG A 67 0.33 -13.13 13.85
N ILE A 68 0.86 -12.44 14.86
CA ILE A 68 1.77 -11.31 14.65
C ILE A 68 3.10 -11.82 14.09
N ASP A 69 3.64 -12.89 14.67
CA ASP A 69 4.89 -13.51 14.22
C ASP A 69 4.76 -14.03 12.78
N LEU A 70 3.65 -14.67 12.43
CA LEU A 70 3.36 -15.08 11.06
C LEU A 70 3.28 -13.90 10.10
N ALA A 71 2.56 -12.83 10.48
CA ALA A 71 2.44 -11.63 9.66
C ALA A 71 3.79 -10.93 9.46
N LEU A 72 4.63 -10.90 10.50
CA LEU A 72 5.98 -10.34 10.44
C LEU A 72 6.89 -11.18 9.54
N ALA A 73 6.84 -12.51 9.66
CA ALA A 73 7.62 -13.41 8.81
C ALA A 73 7.24 -13.25 7.32
N ALA A 74 5.94 -13.17 7.02
CA ALA A 74 5.47 -12.90 5.66
C ALA A 74 5.94 -11.53 5.15
N HIS A 75 5.88 -10.50 6.01
CA HIS A 75 6.34 -9.16 5.67
C HIS A 75 7.85 -9.13 5.40
N GLU A 76 8.66 -9.81 6.22
CA GLU A 76 10.10 -9.93 6.03
C GLU A 76 10.45 -10.64 4.73
N GLN A 77 9.72 -11.71 4.37
CA GLN A 77 9.91 -12.39 3.10
C GLN A 77 9.65 -11.44 1.92
N MET A 78 8.50 -10.75 1.91
CA MET A 78 8.18 -9.76 0.86
C MET A 78 9.22 -8.65 0.77
N ASN A 79 9.68 -8.15 1.92
CA ASN A 79 10.75 -7.14 1.97
C ASN A 79 12.08 -7.68 1.43
N GLY A 80 12.40 -8.95 1.71
CA GLY A 80 13.59 -9.62 1.17
C GLY A 80 13.56 -9.70 -0.35
N GLU A 81 12.44 -10.14 -0.92
CA GLU A 81 12.20 -10.19 -2.37
C GLU A 81 12.29 -8.78 -2.99
N ASN A 82 11.68 -7.78 -2.34
CA ASN A 82 11.77 -6.39 -2.78
C ASN A 82 13.21 -5.86 -2.81
N ARG A 83 14.01 -6.15 -1.78
CA ARG A 83 15.43 -5.76 -1.73
C ARG A 83 16.24 -6.43 -2.84
N LEU A 84 15.94 -7.69 -3.19
CA LEU A 84 16.59 -8.38 -4.30
C LEU A 84 16.28 -7.70 -5.64
N LEU A 85 15.02 -7.36 -5.89
CA LEU A 85 14.60 -6.64 -7.10
C LEU A 85 15.22 -5.24 -7.17
N GLU A 86 15.26 -4.51 -6.06
CA GLU A 86 15.90 -3.20 -5.98
C GLU A 86 17.39 -3.27 -6.32
N ARG A 87 18.10 -4.28 -5.79
CA ARG A 87 19.50 -4.53 -6.16
C ARG A 87 19.63 -4.82 -7.65
N GLN A 88 18.77 -5.65 -8.22
CA GLN A 88 18.80 -5.98 -9.64
C GLN A 88 18.60 -4.73 -10.52
N TRP A 89 17.64 -3.88 -10.17
CA TRP A 89 17.40 -2.63 -10.92
C TRP A 89 18.54 -1.64 -10.76
N ALA A 90 19.13 -1.53 -9.56
CA ALA A 90 20.30 -0.69 -9.33
C ALA A 90 21.49 -1.10 -10.22
N LEU A 91 21.78 -2.41 -10.28
CA LEU A 91 22.84 -2.95 -11.14
C LEU A 91 22.57 -2.70 -12.63
N ASN A 92 21.33 -2.88 -13.08
CA ASN A 92 20.96 -2.62 -14.48
C ASN A 92 21.11 -1.15 -14.84
N ARG A 93 20.77 -0.23 -13.92
CA ARG A 93 20.94 1.20 -14.12
C ARG A 93 22.42 1.58 -14.18
N GLU A 94 23.23 1.05 -13.28
CA GLU A 94 24.68 1.29 -13.25
C GLU A 94 25.35 0.79 -14.53
N LYS A 95 25.01 -0.42 -14.99
CA LYS A 95 25.51 -0.98 -16.24
C LYS A 95 25.17 -0.09 -17.44
N ALA A 96 23.91 0.36 -17.54
CA ALA A 96 23.49 1.20 -18.66
C ALA A 96 24.21 2.56 -18.67
N HIS A 97 24.39 3.20 -17.49
CA HIS A 97 25.19 4.43 -17.39
C HIS A 97 26.65 4.20 -17.76
N TYR A 98 27.25 3.10 -17.32
CA TYR A 98 28.62 2.76 -17.66
C TYR A 98 28.81 2.57 -19.17
N GLU A 99 27.87 1.90 -19.84
CA GLU A 99 27.92 1.71 -21.30
C GLU A 99 27.80 3.04 -22.05
N ALA A 100 26.92 3.94 -21.61
CA ALA A 100 26.80 5.29 -22.20
C ALA A 100 28.08 6.11 -22.03
N GLU A 101 28.67 6.09 -20.84
CA GLU A 101 29.92 6.79 -20.55
C GLU A 101 31.11 6.20 -21.32
N ARG A 102 31.14 4.88 -21.51
CA ARG A 102 32.14 4.21 -22.35
C ARG A 102 32.01 4.65 -23.81
N ALA A 103 30.79 4.70 -24.35
CA ALA A 103 30.54 5.15 -25.71
C ALA A 103 30.94 6.62 -25.92
N ARG A 104 30.67 7.48 -24.92
CA ARG A 104 31.12 8.89 -24.92
C ARG A 104 32.63 9.01 -25.05
N ARG A 105 33.38 8.28 -24.22
CA ARG A 105 34.87 8.29 -24.26
C ARG A 105 35.42 7.79 -25.60
N GLN A 106 34.75 6.84 -26.24
CA GLN A 106 35.13 6.36 -27.56
C GLN A 106 34.91 7.43 -28.63
N TYR A 107 33.80 8.15 -28.57
CA TYR A 107 33.53 9.29 -29.46
C TYR A 107 34.55 10.41 -29.27
N ASP A 108 34.81 10.81 -28.02
CA ASP A 108 35.76 11.89 -27.68
C ASP A 108 37.21 11.59 -28.12
N ALA A 109 37.57 10.32 -28.27
CA ALA A 109 38.91 9.88 -28.68
C ALA A 109 39.11 9.83 -30.21
N VAL A 110 38.06 10.02 -31.03
CA VAL A 110 38.18 9.96 -32.50
C VAL A 110 38.66 11.27 -33.09
N GLU A 111 39.67 11.19 -33.96
CA GLU A 111 40.20 12.32 -34.73
C GLU A 111 39.22 12.81 -35.79
N SER A 112 39.22 14.12 -36.05
CA SER A 112 38.27 14.80 -36.96
C SER A 112 38.33 14.30 -38.41
N GLU A 113 39.47 13.77 -38.86
CA GLU A 113 39.64 13.20 -40.20
C GLU A 113 38.79 11.94 -40.41
N LYS A 114 38.42 11.23 -39.33
CA LYS A 114 37.63 9.99 -39.37
C LYS A 114 36.13 10.26 -39.22
N ARG A 115 35.61 11.23 -39.99
CA ARG A 115 34.21 11.72 -39.90
C ARG A 115 33.13 10.63 -39.95
N LEU A 116 33.34 9.55 -40.72
CA LEU A 116 32.35 8.46 -40.81
C LEU A 116 32.30 7.63 -39.52
N VAL A 117 33.45 7.40 -38.89
CA VAL A 117 33.56 6.69 -37.61
C VAL A 117 33.02 7.56 -36.47
N ALA A 118 33.25 8.86 -36.52
CA ALA A 118 32.67 9.80 -35.57
C ALA A 118 31.14 9.75 -35.60
N ARG A 119 30.51 9.77 -36.78
CA ARG A 119 29.05 9.66 -36.91
C ARG A 119 28.49 8.32 -36.42
N SER A 120 29.17 7.20 -36.67
CA SER A 120 28.70 5.91 -36.18
C SER A 120 28.80 5.79 -34.65
N LEU A 121 29.88 6.33 -34.06
CA LEU A 121 30.04 6.37 -32.61
C LEU A 121 29.08 7.35 -31.93
N GLU A 122 28.74 8.46 -32.59
CA GLU A 122 27.72 9.40 -32.14
C GLU A 122 26.35 8.69 -32.05
N THR A 123 25.93 8.00 -33.12
CA THR A 123 24.67 7.23 -33.10
C THR A 123 24.67 6.14 -32.03
N LEU A 124 25.79 5.43 -31.85
CA LEU A 124 25.95 4.43 -30.80
C LEU A 124 25.84 5.06 -29.40
N TRP A 125 26.46 6.21 -29.18
CA TRP A 125 26.39 6.93 -27.91
C TRP A 125 24.98 7.41 -27.62
N GLU A 126 24.27 7.98 -28.60
CA GLU A 126 22.87 8.38 -28.48
C GLU A 126 21.96 7.19 -28.12
N GLU A 127 22.20 6.02 -28.71
CA GLU A 127 21.48 4.79 -28.36
C GLU A 127 21.73 4.39 -26.90
N LYS A 128 22.99 4.42 -26.45
CA LYS A 128 23.33 4.10 -25.05
C LYS A 128 22.78 5.10 -24.05
N ILE A 129 22.71 6.39 -24.39
CA ILE A 129 22.01 7.38 -23.56
C ILE A 129 20.52 7.03 -23.45
N ARG A 130 19.85 6.71 -24.56
CA ARG A 130 18.43 6.32 -24.56
C ARG A 130 18.18 5.07 -23.71
N GLU A 131 19.07 4.08 -23.77
CA GLU A 131 18.99 2.88 -22.92
C GLU A 131 19.15 3.20 -21.43
N ALA A 132 20.09 4.08 -21.06
CA ALA A 132 20.29 4.53 -19.69
C ALA A 132 19.07 5.29 -19.15
N ASP A 133 18.49 6.18 -19.95
CA ASP A 133 17.27 6.92 -19.59
C ASP A 133 16.06 5.99 -19.46
N ALA A 134 15.93 5.00 -20.35
CA ALA A 134 14.88 3.99 -20.27
C ALA A 134 15.00 3.17 -18.98
N SER A 135 16.21 2.72 -18.64
CA SER A 135 16.49 1.99 -17.39
C SER A 135 16.13 2.82 -16.15
N ASN A 136 16.45 4.13 -16.16
CA ASN A 136 16.10 5.05 -15.09
C ASN A 136 14.57 5.23 -14.96
N ARG A 137 13.86 5.38 -16.09
CA ARG A 137 12.38 5.49 -16.10
C ARG A 137 11.70 4.23 -15.58
N ILE A 138 12.18 3.04 -15.97
CA ILE A 138 11.66 1.75 -15.49
C ILE A 138 11.85 1.65 -13.98
N THR A 139 13.03 2.01 -13.47
CA THR A 139 13.32 2.01 -12.03
C THR A 139 12.37 2.96 -11.27
N ARG A 140 12.16 4.17 -11.80
CA ARG A 140 11.27 5.17 -11.19
C ARG A 140 9.80 4.74 -11.21
N GLY A 141 9.36 4.09 -12.30
CA GLY A 141 8.01 3.55 -12.45
C GLY A 141 7.73 2.32 -11.58
N GLY A 142 8.71 1.40 -11.49
CA GLY A 142 8.61 0.18 -10.68
C GLY A 142 8.65 0.42 -9.17
N MET A 143 9.19 1.54 -8.71
CA MET A 143 9.06 1.99 -7.31
C MET A 143 7.65 2.52 -7.01
N SER A 144 7.00 3.19 -7.98
CA SER A 144 5.67 3.78 -7.78
C SER A 144 4.54 2.76 -7.77
N SER A 145 4.63 1.69 -8.57
CA SER A 145 3.56 0.67 -8.65
C SER A 145 3.55 -0.31 -7.46
N ARG A 146 4.68 -0.45 -6.74
CA ARG A 146 4.82 -1.37 -5.60
C ARG A 146 4.28 -0.82 -4.28
N LEU A 147 3.87 0.45 -4.25
CA LEU A 147 3.24 1.10 -3.08
C LEU A 147 1.72 0.90 -3.04
N THR A 148 1.16 -0.14 -3.68
CA THR A 148 -0.26 -0.46 -3.46
C THR A 148 -0.48 -0.65 -1.95
N PRO A 149 -1.35 0.15 -1.30
CA PRO A 149 -1.52 0.09 0.13
C PRO A 149 -2.02 -1.30 0.54
N TRP A 150 -1.29 -1.97 1.43
CA TRP A 150 -1.85 -3.05 2.24
C TRP A 150 -2.86 -2.42 3.21
N PRO A 151 -4.11 -2.91 3.36
CA PRO A 151 -4.57 -4.28 3.13
C PRO A 151 -5.23 -4.50 1.75
N PRO A 152 -5.24 -5.73 1.22
CA PRO A 152 -5.96 -6.07 0.00
C PRO A 152 -7.47 -5.82 0.20
N PRO A 153 -8.24 -5.59 -0.88
CA PRO A 153 -9.70 -5.54 -0.80
C PRO A 153 -10.20 -6.80 -0.09
N ARG A 154 -10.97 -6.65 1.00
CA ARG A 154 -11.53 -7.80 1.72
C ARG A 154 -12.39 -8.60 0.74
N GLU A 155 -11.88 -9.75 0.30
CA GLU A 155 -12.71 -10.74 -0.37
C GLU A 155 -13.79 -11.18 0.62
N ARG A 156 -15.04 -11.07 0.17
CA ARG A 156 -16.21 -11.46 0.95
C ARG A 156 -16.22 -12.99 0.99
N VAL A 157 -15.66 -13.57 2.04
CA VAL A 157 -15.75 -15.02 2.29
C VAL A 157 -17.25 -15.37 2.35
N SER A 158 -17.68 -16.24 1.43
CA SER A 158 -19.07 -16.66 1.24
C SER A 158 -19.47 -17.76 2.20
#